data_AF-U9SN37-F1
#
_entry.id   AF-U9SN37-F1
#
_cell.length_a   1.000
_cell.length_b   1.000
_cell.length_c   1.000
_cell.angle_alpha   90.00
_cell.angle_beta   90.00
_cell.angle_gamma   90.00
#
_symmetry.space_group_name_H-M   'P 1'
#
loop_
_entity.id
_entity.type
_entity.pdbx_description
1 polymer ?
#
loop_
_entity_poly.entity_id
_entity_poly.type
_entity_poly.pdbx_seq_one_letter_code
_entity_poly.pdbx_strand_id
1 'polypeptide(L)'
;MSTQFFENLSRNYIKILEDSEYYDVTIEVGKDPNIKIFRAHMNILCHRSPYLRRALASNNKKNNNSGNLSHIKLPNILPEIFQIILKYIYGGILSLNEQNTSDIFKVLVAADELLLNELVDYLQTYLIDNKANWIEQHFELAHRISFQSNNLLRLQKFCTNFMAESPDK
;
A
#
# COMPACT_ATOMS: atom_id res chain seq x y z
N MET A 1 -24.48 25.38 -7.03
CA MET A 1 -24.62 24.16 -6.21
C MET A 1 -23.95 23.03 -6.98
N SER A 2 -23.06 22.26 -6.35
CA SER A 2 -22.40 21.12 -6.98
C SER A 2 -22.91 19.82 -6.38
N THR A 3 -23.26 18.85 -7.23
CA THR A 3 -23.61 17.47 -6.83
C THR A 3 -22.42 16.58 -7.15
N GLN A 4 -22.06 15.70 -6.22
CA GLN A 4 -20.89 14.82 -6.36
C GLN A 4 -21.33 13.39 -6.69
N PHE A 5 -20.69 12.77 -7.69
CA PHE A 5 -20.98 11.40 -8.15
C PHE A 5 -19.77 10.47 -7.98
N PHE A 6 -19.04 10.63 -6.87
CA PHE A 6 -17.75 9.96 -6.67
C PHE A 6 -17.86 8.44 -6.53
N GLU A 7 -18.96 7.93 -5.99
CA GLU A 7 -19.13 6.48 -5.79
C GLU A 7 -19.20 5.74 -7.13
N ASN A 8 -19.99 6.25 -8.09
CA ASN A 8 -20.05 5.68 -9.43
C ASN A 8 -18.70 5.79 -10.14
N LEU A 9 -18.03 6.94 -10.03
CA LEU A 9 -16.70 7.16 -10.61
C LEU A 9 -15.68 6.15 -10.05
N SER A 10 -15.66 5.95 -8.73
CA SER A 10 -14.82 4.97 -8.04
C SER A 10 -15.09 3.55 -8.56
N ARG A 11 -16.36 3.14 -8.63
CA ARG A 11 -16.75 1.83 -9.17
C ARG A 11 -16.34 1.67 -10.64
N ASN A 12 -16.39 2.72 -11.45
CA ASN A 12 -15.91 2.68 -12.84
C ASN A 12 -14.40 2.44 -12.92
N TYR A 13 -13.59 3.07 -12.05
CA TYR A 13 -12.16 2.81 -12.00
C TYR A 13 -11.82 1.39 -11.52
N ILE A 14 -12.55 0.86 -10.53
CA ILE A 14 -12.38 -0.54 -10.12
C ILE A 14 -12.68 -1.49 -11.30
N LYS A 15 -13.73 -1.22 -12.07
CA LYS A 15 -14.04 -2.02 -13.26
C LYS A 15 -12.91 -1.99 -14.30
N ILE A 16 -12.30 -0.82 -14.54
CA ILE A 16 -11.11 -0.70 -15.41
C ILE A 16 -9.95 -1.58 -14.91
N LEU A 17 -9.75 -1.66 -13.60
CA LEU A 17 -8.74 -2.55 -13.01
C LEU A 17 -9.08 -4.04 -13.23
N GLU A 18 -10.35 -4.42 -13.10
CA GLU A 18 -10.81 -5.81 -13.26
C GLU A 18 -10.76 -6.29 -14.70
N ASP A 19 -11.23 -5.47 -15.65
CA ASP A 19 -11.25 -5.80 -17.07
C ASP A 19 -9.81 -5.90 -17.65
N SER A 20 -8.83 -5.25 -17.01
CA SER A 20 -7.41 -5.28 -17.40
C SER A 20 -7.15 -4.84 -18.86
N GLU A 21 -8.07 -4.07 -19.45
CA GLU A 21 -7.92 -3.47 -20.78
C GLU A 21 -7.06 -2.20 -20.71
N TYR A 22 -6.48 -1.78 -21.85
CA TYR A 22 -5.71 -0.53 -22.00
C TYR A 22 -4.56 -0.29 -21.00
N TYR A 23 -4.09 -1.35 -20.35
CA TYR A 23 -2.94 -1.28 -19.45
C TYR A 23 -1.67 -0.87 -20.21
N ASP A 24 -0.93 0.07 -19.62
CA ASP A 24 0.33 0.61 -20.13
C ASP A 24 1.52 0.29 -19.21
N VAL A 25 1.26 -0.46 -18.13
CA VAL A 25 2.29 -0.97 -17.21
C VAL A 25 1.96 -2.36 -16.67
N THR A 26 3.01 -3.16 -16.47
CA THR A 26 2.98 -4.38 -15.65
C THR A 26 3.74 -4.18 -14.33
N ILE A 27 3.23 -4.78 -13.26
CA ILE A 27 3.85 -4.73 -11.93
C ILE A 27 4.03 -6.18 -11.45
N GLU A 28 5.28 -6.62 -11.35
CA GLU A 28 5.66 -7.89 -10.74
C GLU A 28 5.76 -7.70 -9.23
N VAL A 29 4.99 -8.47 -8.48
CA VAL A 29 4.88 -8.35 -7.02
C VAL A 29 5.21 -9.68 -6.37
N GLY A 30 5.94 -9.62 -5.25
CA GLY A 30 6.35 -10.78 -4.48
C GLY A 30 7.75 -11.29 -4.85
N LYS A 31 8.13 -12.40 -4.22
CA LYS A 31 9.40 -13.11 -4.42
C LYS A 31 9.11 -14.58 -4.69
N ASP A 32 9.99 -15.23 -5.45
CA ASP A 32 9.90 -16.65 -5.75
C ASP A 32 9.67 -17.49 -4.48
N PRO A 33 8.73 -18.46 -4.48
CA PRO A 33 7.88 -18.87 -5.61
C PRO A 33 6.57 -18.08 -5.78
N ASN A 34 6.30 -17.10 -4.91
CA ASN A 34 5.02 -16.39 -4.82
C ASN A 34 5.05 -15.06 -5.57
N ILE A 35 5.26 -15.11 -6.88
CA ILE A 35 5.25 -13.94 -7.76
C ILE A 35 3.91 -13.85 -8.49
N LYS A 36 3.37 -12.63 -8.58
CA LYS A 36 2.19 -12.32 -9.40
C LYS A 36 2.43 -11.07 -10.23
N ILE A 37 2.00 -11.11 -11.50
CA ILE A 37 2.04 -9.95 -12.39
C ILE A 37 0.66 -9.29 -12.40
N PHE A 38 0.66 -7.98 -12.15
CA PHE A 38 -0.52 -7.11 -12.21
C PHE A 38 -0.45 -6.23 -13.45
N ARG A 39 -1.57 -6.08 -14.14
CA ARG A 39 -1.75 -5.10 -15.23
C ARG A 39 -2.41 -3.86 -14.66
N ALA A 40 -1.88 -2.69 -14.96
CA ALA A 40 -2.36 -1.44 -14.40
C ALA A 40 -2.11 -0.25 -15.34
N HIS A 41 -2.50 0.93 -14.87
CA HIS A 41 -2.55 2.16 -15.66
C HIS A 41 -1.68 3.25 -15.03
N MET A 42 -0.67 3.71 -15.76
CA MET A 42 0.35 4.65 -15.29
C MET A 42 -0.26 5.97 -14.82
N ASN A 43 -1.27 6.48 -15.55
CA ASN A 43 -1.94 7.73 -15.21
C ASN A 43 -2.58 7.67 -13.82
N ILE A 44 -3.23 6.57 -13.43
CA ILE A 44 -3.84 6.38 -12.12
C ILE A 44 -2.74 6.22 -11.05
N LEU A 45 -1.79 5.31 -11.27
CA LEU A 45 -0.73 5.01 -10.30
C LEU A 45 0.12 6.25 -9.97
N CYS A 46 0.53 7.01 -10.98
CA CYS A 46 1.36 8.21 -10.81
C CYS A 46 0.66 9.29 -9.99
N HIS A 47 -0.66 9.41 -10.06
CA HIS A 47 -1.41 10.44 -9.32
C HIS A 47 -1.73 10.01 -7.89
N ARG A 48 -1.75 8.71 -7.61
CA ARG A 48 -2.10 8.15 -6.30
C ARG A 48 -0.89 7.82 -5.45
N SER A 49 0.27 7.54 -6.05
CA SER A 49 1.51 7.19 -5.33
C SER A 49 2.72 7.97 -5.86
N PRO A 50 3.36 8.83 -5.03
CA PRO A 50 4.63 9.47 -5.36
C PRO A 50 5.76 8.47 -5.64
N TYR A 51 5.77 7.32 -4.93
CA TYR A 51 6.74 6.26 -5.18
C TYR A 51 6.59 5.71 -6.59
N LEU A 52 5.38 5.27 -6.96
CA LEU A 52 5.10 4.68 -8.27
C LEU A 52 5.34 5.70 -9.38
N ARG A 53 5.03 6.99 -9.16
CA ARG A 53 5.38 8.07 -10.10
C ARG A 53 6.88 8.09 -10.42
N ARG A 54 7.73 8.04 -9.39
CA ARG A 54 9.19 8.05 -9.58
C ARG A 54 9.70 6.76 -10.23
N ALA A 55 9.15 5.60 -9.83
CA ALA A 55 9.49 4.31 -10.41
C ALA A 55 9.16 4.27 -11.92
N LEU A 56 7.96 4.71 -12.29
CA LEU A 56 7.49 4.78 -13.68
C LEU A 56 8.29 5.78 -14.52
N ALA A 57 8.58 6.97 -14.00
CA ALA A 57 9.38 7.97 -14.72
C ALA A 57 10.79 7.46 -15.02
N SER A 58 11.38 6.68 -14.12
CA SER A 58 12.71 6.09 -14.29
C SER A 58 12.71 4.98 -15.36
N ASN A 59 11.62 4.21 -15.45
CA ASN A 59 11.47 3.15 -16.45
C ASN A 59 11.18 3.70 -17.84
N ASN A 60 10.34 4.72 -17.98
CA ASN A 60 10.06 5.34 -19.28
C ASN A 60 11.34 5.86 -19.96
N LYS A 61 12.27 6.44 -19.19
CA LYS A 61 13.57 6.87 -19.71
C LYS A 61 14.40 5.72 -20.30
N LYS A 62 14.26 4.49 -19.78
CA LYS A 62 14.95 3.31 -20.28
C LYS A 62 14.24 2.68 -21.49
N ASN A 63 12.91 2.70 -21.50
CA ASN A 63 12.08 2.04 -22.52
C ASN A 63 11.90 2.82 -23.82
N ASN A 64 12.15 4.14 -23.82
CA ASN A 64 12.14 4.96 -25.04
C ASN A 64 13.13 4.46 -26.12
N ASN A 65 14.06 3.57 -25.78
CA ASN A 65 15.01 2.95 -26.71
C ASN A 65 14.59 1.57 -27.23
N SER A 66 13.57 0.92 -26.65
CA SER A 66 13.24 -0.50 -26.93
C SER A 66 11.78 -0.77 -27.29
N GLY A 67 10.87 0.19 -27.10
CA GLY A 67 9.44 0.01 -27.37
C GLY A 67 8.73 -0.94 -26.39
N ASN A 68 9.41 -1.38 -25.32
CA ASN A 68 8.85 -2.28 -24.33
C ASN A 68 7.87 -1.58 -23.39
N LEU A 69 6.83 -2.30 -22.99
CA LEU A 69 5.87 -1.89 -21.97
C LEU A 69 6.59 -1.59 -20.64
N SER A 70 6.12 -0.58 -19.90
CA SER A 70 6.66 -0.27 -18.58
C SER A 70 6.50 -1.43 -17.60
N HIS A 71 7.54 -1.70 -16.81
CA HIS A 71 7.59 -2.84 -15.90
C HIS A 71 8.20 -2.48 -14.55
N ILE A 72 7.44 -2.63 -13.46
CA ILE A 72 7.88 -2.36 -12.08
C ILE A 72 8.00 -3.68 -11.31
N LYS A 73 8.98 -3.76 -10.40
CA LYS A 73 9.12 -4.87 -9.45
C LYS A 73 8.92 -4.38 -8.02
N LEU A 74 8.07 -5.06 -7.25
CA LEU A 74 7.78 -4.82 -5.84
C LEU A 74 8.00 -6.11 -5.03
N PRO A 75 9.26 -6.51 -4.80
CA PRO A 75 9.56 -7.83 -4.24
C PRO A 75 9.28 -7.93 -2.74
N ASN A 76 9.14 -6.81 -2.03
CA ASN A 76 8.91 -6.80 -0.58
C ASN A 76 7.42 -6.80 -0.20
N ILE A 77 6.52 -6.76 -1.19
CA ILE A 77 5.07 -6.76 -0.99
C ILE A 77 4.53 -8.11 -1.45
N LEU A 78 3.64 -8.71 -0.65
CA LEU A 78 2.95 -9.95 -1.03
C LEU A 78 1.85 -9.64 -2.07
N PRO A 79 1.61 -10.53 -3.05
CA PRO A 79 0.58 -10.33 -4.07
C PRO A 79 -0.82 -9.99 -3.51
N GLU A 80 -1.26 -10.68 -2.47
CA GLU A 80 -2.55 -10.49 -1.82
C GLU A 80 -2.65 -9.13 -1.12
N ILE A 81 -1.56 -8.66 -0.51
CA ILE A 81 -1.48 -7.33 0.11
C ILE A 81 -1.51 -6.25 -0.97
N PHE A 82 -0.77 -6.45 -2.07
CA PHE A 82 -0.79 -5.50 -3.18
C PHE A 82 -2.16 -5.42 -3.85
N GLN A 83 -2.91 -6.53 -3.92
CA GLN A 83 -4.28 -6.53 -4.44
C GLN A 83 -5.19 -5.57 -3.65
N ILE A 84 -5.06 -5.53 -2.32
CA ILE A 84 -5.81 -4.61 -1.45
C ILE A 84 -5.38 -3.16 -1.74
N ILE A 85 -4.08 -2.90 -1.78
CA ILE A 85 -3.52 -1.58 -2.08
C ILE A 85 -3.98 -1.09 -3.47
N LEU A 86 -3.97 -1.96 -4.47
CA LEU A 86 -4.34 -1.61 -5.84
C LEU A 86 -5.83 -1.24 -5.94
N LYS A 87 -6.71 -1.95 -5.23
CA LYS A 87 -8.12 -1.56 -5.11
C LYS A 87 -8.30 -0.20 -4.44
N TYR A 88 -7.52 0.10 -3.39
CA TYR A 88 -7.50 1.44 -2.77
C TYR A 88 -6.98 2.52 -3.72
N ILE A 89 -5.94 2.23 -4.51
CA ILE A 89 -5.39 3.18 -5.48
C ILE A 89 -6.46 3.57 -6.52
N TYR A 90 -7.18 2.60 -7.06
CA TYR A 90 -8.17 2.80 -8.11
C TYR A 90 -9.49 3.37 -7.61
N GLY A 91 -10.05 2.77 -6.55
CA GLY A 91 -11.39 3.10 -6.07
C GLY A 91 -11.42 3.97 -4.82
N GLY A 92 -10.30 4.16 -4.12
CA GLY A 92 -10.32 4.72 -2.76
C GLY A 92 -11.01 3.81 -1.75
N ILE A 93 -11.19 2.52 -2.07
CA ILE A 93 -11.88 1.55 -1.23
C ILE A 93 -10.85 0.67 -0.52
N LEU A 94 -10.91 0.65 0.80
CA LEU A 94 -10.12 -0.24 1.64
C LEU A 94 -11.06 -1.27 2.30
N SER A 95 -10.86 -2.56 2.00
CA SER A 95 -11.63 -3.64 2.63
C SER A 95 -10.75 -4.40 3.61
N LEU A 96 -11.01 -4.25 4.91
CA LEU A 96 -10.28 -4.91 5.99
C LEU A 96 -11.08 -6.05 6.65
N ASN A 97 -12.37 -6.20 6.35
CA ASN A 97 -13.30 -7.05 7.09
C ASN A 97 -12.92 -8.54 7.09
N GLU A 98 -12.22 -8.99 6.06
CA GLU A 98 -11.80 -10.40 5.89
C GLU A 98 -10.32 -10.61 6.26
N GLN A 99 -9.62 -9.57 6.69
CA GLN A 99 -8.17 -9.61 6.92
C GLN A 99 -7.85 -9.81 8.40
N ASN A 100 -6.92 -10.72 8.69
CA ASN A 100 -6.37 -10.81 10.04
C ASN A 100 -5.47 -9.59 10.33
N THR A 101 -5.19 -9.33 11.61
CA THR A 101 -4.42 -8.15 12.01
C THR A 101 -3.00 -8.13 11.45
N SER A 102 -2.37 -9.30 11.27
CA SER A 102 -1.05 -9.39 10.64
C SER A 102 -1.08 -8.87 9.20
N ASP A 103 -2.11 -9.24 8.43
CA ASP A 103 -2.27 -8.79 7.06
C ASP A 103 -2.60 -7.30 7.00
N ILE A 104 -3.46 -6.78 7.89
CA ILE A 104 -3.71 -5.33 8.00
C ILE A 104 -2.39 -4.58 8.30
N PHE A 105 -1.54 -5.12 9.18
CA PHE A 105 -0.24 -4.55 9.46
C PHE A 105 0.69 -4.59 8.23
N LYS A 106 0.68 -5.67 7.44
CA LYS A 106 1.41 -5.72 6.16
C LYS A 106 0.86 -4.72 5.13
N VAL A 107 -0.45 -4.46 5.11
CA VAL A 107 -1.04 -3.39 4.28
C VAL A 107 -0.48 -2.03 4.71
N LEU A 108 -0.34 -1.76 6.02
CA LEU A 108 0.29 -0.53 6.51
C LEU A 108 1.74 -0.39 6.00
N VAL A 109 2.53 -1.45 6.11
CA VAL A 109 3.94 -1.46 5.64
C VAL A 109 4.02 -1.23 4.13
N ALA A 110 3.17 -1.90 3.35
CA ALA A 110 3.14 -1.71 1.90
C ALA A 110 2.66 -0.30 1.52
N ALA A 111 1.70 0.26 2.26
CA ALA A 111 1.22 1.62 2.03
C ALA A 111 2.33 2.66 2.30
N ASP A 112 3.14 2.45 3.34
CA ASP A 112 4.30 3.28 3.63
C ASP A 112 5.40 3.16 2.56
N GLU A 113 5.76 1.95 2.14
CA GLU A 113 6.72 1.71 1.05
C GLU A 113 6.30 2.45 -0.24
N LEU A 114 5.00 2.44 -0.53
CA LEU A 114 4.40 3.08 -1.71
C LEU A 114 4.05 4.56 -1.50
N LEU A 115 4.36 5.15 -0.33
CA LEU A 115 4.11 6.54 0.04
C LEU A 115 2.63 6.95 -0.11
N LEU A 116 1.72 6.09 0.34
CA LEU A 116 0.27 6.32 0.36
C LEU A 116 -0.16 6.96 1.69
N ASN A 117 0.26 8.20 1.94
CA ASN A 117 0.17 8.83 3.27
C ASN A 117 -1.24 8.84 3.87
N GLU A 118 -2.28 9.11 3.07
CA GLU A 118 -3.68 9.06 3.53
C GLU A 118 -4.04 7.69 4.10
N LEU A 119 -3.63 6.61 3.42
CA LEU A 119 -3.87 5.24 3.85
C LEU A 119 -3.02 4.89 5.08
N VAL A 120 -1.76 5.35 5.12
CA VAL A 120 -0.85 5.16 6.26
C VAL A 120 -1.42 5.77 7.54
N ASP A 121 -1.93 7.01 7.46
CA ASP A 121 -2.53 7.70 8.61
C ASP A 121 -3.78 6.98 9.13
N TYR A 122 -4.64 6.54 8.21
CA TYR A 122 -5.82 5.75 8.56
C TYR A 122 -5.45 4.43 9.24
N LEU A 123 -4.54 3.65 8.64
CA LEU A 123 -4.19 2.33 9.13
C LEU A 123 -3.48 2.36 10.48
N GLN A 124 -2.58 3.33 10.72
CA GLN A 124 -1.96 3.50 12.04
C GLN A 124 -3.01 3.71 13.12
N THR A 125 -3.97 4.61 12.85
CA THR A 125 -5.07 4.93 13.79
C THR A 125 -5.93 3.70 14.03
N TYR A 126 -6.37 3.04 12.96
CA TYR A 126 -7.19 1.83 13.05
C TYR A 126 -6.52 0.73 13.88
N LEU A 127 -5.23 0.46 13.62
CA LEU A 127 -4.48 -0.58 14.32
C LEU A 127 -4.29 -0.24 15.81
N ILE A 128 -3.97 1.01 16.16
CA ILE A 128 -3.82 1.42 17.56
C ILE A 128 -5.17 1.35 18.28
N ASP A 129 -6.23 1.94 17.71
CA ASP A 129 -7.52 2.06 18.39
C ASP A 129 -8.26 0.72 18.53
N ASN A 130 -8.09 -0.19 17.56
CA ASN A 130 -8.89 -1.41 17.50
C ASN A 130 -8.07 -2.69 17.73
N LYS A 131 -6.75 -2.64 17.59
CA LYS A 131 -5.87 -3.81 17.55
C LYS A 131 -4.60 -3.65 18.41
N ALA A 132 -4.58 -2.72 19.36
CA ALA A 132 -3.44 -2.47 20.26
C ALA A 132 -2.87 -3.76 20.87
N ASN A 133 -3.71 -4.63 21.42
CA ASN A 133 -3.27 -5.90 22.03
C ASN A 133 -2.40 -6.75 21.09
N TRP A 134 -2.72 -6.77 19.79
CA TRP A 134 -1.91 -7.50 18.81
C TRP A 134 -0.56 -6.81 18.59
N ILE A 135 -0.53 -5.47 18.53
CA ILE A 135 0.69 -4.68 18.41
C ILE A 135 1.60 -4.93 19.62
N GLU A 136 1.05 -4.93 20.83
CA GLU A 136 1.79 -5.21 22.07
C GLU A 136 2.37 -6.62 22.09
N GLN A 137 1.59 -7.62 21.66
CA GLN A 137 2.08 -9.00 21.51
C GLN A 137 3.18 -9.16 20.47
N HIS A 138 3.21 -8.27 19.47
CA HIS A 138 4.21 -8.25 18.39
C HIS A 138 5.08 -6.99 18.48
N PHE A 139 5.36 -6.52 19.70
CA PHE A 139 5.99 -5.23 19.95
C PHE A 139 7.33 -5.08 19.23
N GLU A 140 8.22 -6.06 19.29
CA GLU A 140 9.53 -6.00 18.63
C GLU A 140 9.39 -5.72 17.12
N LEU A 141 8.44 -6.39 16.46
CA LEU A 141 8.16 -6.20 15.05
C LEU A 141 7.62 -4.79 14.78
N ALA A 142 6.63 -4.35 15.56
CA ALA A 142 6.01 -3.05 15.41
C ALA A 142 6.99 -1.90 15.68
N HIS A 143 7.79 -2.00 16.74
CA HIS A 143 8.85 -1.07 17.08
C HIS A 143 9.87 -1.01 15.95
N ARG A 144 10.46 -2.13 15.54
CA ARG A 144 11.47 -2.14 14.45
C ARG A 144 10.95 -1.48 13.17
N ILE A 145 9.74 -1.81 12.75
CA ILE A 145 9.16 -1.27 11.51
C ILE A 145 8.83 0.22 11.66
N SER A 146 8.22 0.62 12.77
CA SER A 146 7.85 2.02 12.99
C SER A 146 9.08 2.94 12.98
N PHE A 147 10.20 2.54 13.58
CA PHE A 147 11.44 3.33 13.61
C PHE A 147 12.27 3.27 12.32
N GLN A 148 11.96 2.34 11.41
CA GLN A 148 12.58 2.29 10.07
C GLN A 148 11.95 3.29 9.09
N SER A 149 10.81 3.89 9.45
CA SER A 149 10.08 4.82 8.59
C SER A 149 9.72 6.12 9.29
N ASN A 150 9.98 7.24 8.61
CA ASN A 150 9.61 8.57 9.11
C ASN A 150 8.10 8.88 8.96
N ASN A 151 7.32 8.03 8.29
CA ASN A 151 5.87 8.24 8.12
C ASN A 151 5.03 7.54 9.20
N LEU A 152 5.63 6.63 9.98
CA LEU A 152 4.92 5.80 10.98
C LEU A 152 4.92 6.43 12.39
N LEU A 153 4.76 7.76 12.47
CA LEU A 153 4.92 8.53 13.71
C LEU A 153 3.94 8.14 14.83
N ARG A 154 2.70 7.76 14.49
CA ARG A 154 1.72 7.34 15.51
C ARG A 154 2.11 6.00 16.11
N LEU A 155 2.54 5.06 15.27
CA LEU A 155 3.02 3.76 15.71
C LEU A 155 4.32 3.89 16.52
N GLN A 156 5.25 4.76 16.11
CA GLN A 156 6.44 5.08 16.89
C GLN A 156 6.07 5.59 18.29
N LYS A 157 5.18 6.58 18.37
CA LYS A 157 4.72 7.14 19.66
C LYS A 157 4.06 6.07 20.54
N PHE A 158 3.21 5.23 19.96
CA PHE A 158 2.61 4.10 20.66
C PHE A 158 3.69 3.17 21.24
N CYS A 159 4.68 2.80 20.43
CA CYS A 159 5.76 1.91 20.86
C CYS A 159 6.63 2.54 21.96
N THR A 160 6.99 3.83 21.84
CA THR A 160 7.76 4.55 22.86
C THR A 160 7.02 4.60 24.20
N ASN A 161 5.71 4.85 24.17
CA ASN A 161 4.89 4.88 25.39
C ASN A 161 4.82 3.49 26.03
N PHE A 162 4.57 2.44 25.22
CA PHE A 162 4.51 1.07 25.72
C PHE A 162 5.82 0.64 26.39
N MET A 163 6.96 0.98 25.80
CA MET A 163 8.29 0.70 26.38
C MET A 163 8.53 1.43 27.70
N ALA A 164 8.03 2.67 27.84
CA ALA A 164 8.14 3.43 29.08
C ALA A 164 7.25 2.85 30.20
N GLU A 165 6.09 2.29 29.85
CA GLU A 165 5.15 1.67 30.79
C GLU A 165 5.51 0.22 31.16
N SER A 166 6.28 -0.48 30.32
CA SER A 166 6.70 -1.86 30.53
C SER A 166 8.17 -2.10 30.13
N PRO A 167 9.15 -1.62 30.92
CA PRO A 167 10.57 -1.68 30.56
C PRO A 167 11.17 -3.10 30.49
N ASP A 168 10.52 -4.06 31.15
CA ASP A 168 10.98 -5.45 31.29
C ASP A 168 10.34 -6.42 30.26
N LYS A 169 9.53 -5.91 29.33
CA LYS A 169 8.96 -6.64 28.19
C LYS A 169 9.64 -6.24 26.89
#